data_AF-A0A392NVE1-F1
#
_entry.id   AF-A0A392NVE1-F1
#
_cell.length_a   1.000
_cell.length_b   1.000
_cell.length_c   1.000
_cell.angle_alpha   90.00
_cell.angle_beta   90.00
_cell.angle_gamma   90.00
#
_symmetry.space_group_name_H-M   'P 1'
#
loop_
_entity.id
_entity.type
_entity.pdbx_description
1 polymer ?
#
loop_
_entity_poly.entity_id
_entity_poly.type
_entity_poly.pdbx_seq_one_letter_code
_entity_poly.pdbx_strand_id
1 'polypeptide(L)'
;MSGSTFTNGANFAVVGSSTLPKYVPFSLNIQVMQFQHFKARSLELATTGAKNAINDEGLRNALYLIDIGQNDLADSFTKGLSYVQVTKRIPTVITEIENAVK
;
A
#
# COMPACT_ATOMS: atom_id res chain seq x y z
N MET A 1 24.63 -15.44 7.01
CA MET A 1 23.88 -14.34 6.36
C MET A 1 22.46 -14.38 6.92
N SER A 2 22.09 -13.41 7.74
CA SER A 2 20.79 -13.31 8.41
C SER A 2 20.02 -12.17 7.75
N GLY A 3 18.91 -12.48 7.09
CA GLY A 3 18.00 -11.51 6.47
C GLY A 3 16.72 -12.23 6.05
N SER A 4 15.57 -11.58 6.18
CA SER A 4 14.27 -12.15 5.79
C SER A 4 14.27 -12.50 4.30
N THR A 5 13.69 -13.65 3.95
CA THR A 5 13.53 -14.10 2.56
C THR A 5 12.28 -13.54 1.90
N PHE A 6 11.37 -12.95 2.70
CA PHE A 6 10.05 -12.45 2.27
C PHE A 6 9.16 -13.47 1.52
N THR A 7 9.52 -14.76 1.54
CA THR A 7 8.78 -15.84 0.88
C THR A 7 7.40 -16.08 1.49
N ASN A 8 7.20 -15.66 2.74
CA ASN A 8 5.90 -15.71 3.44
C ASN A 8 5.11 -14.40 3.27
N GLY A 9 5.64 -13.43 2.53
CA GLY A 9 5.04 -12.12 2.30
C GLY A 9 5.84 -10.95 2.88
N ALA A 10 5.40 -9.76 2.51
CA ALA A 10 5.88 -8.48 3.00
C ALA A 10 4.66 -7.58 3.24
N ASN A 11 4.66 -6.84 4.37
CA ASN A 11 3.54 -5.98 4.75
C ASN A 11 3.97 -4.51 4.77
N PHE A 12 3.26 -3.69 4.00
CA PHE A 12 3.46 -2.24 3.91
C PHE A 12 2.27 -1.46 4.48
N ALA A 13 1.24 -2.16 4.98
CA ALA A 13 0.07 -1.53 5.57
C ALA A 13 0.42 -0.90 6.92
N VAL A 14 -0.20 0.25 7.19
CA VAL A 14 -0.04 0.98 8.45
C VAL A 14 -1.41 1.33 9.01
N VAL A 15 -1.56 1.18 10.33
CA VAL A 15 -2.78 1.53 11.04
C VAL A 15 -3.05 3.04 10.93
N GLY A 16 -4.32 3.41 10.75
CA GLY A 16 -4.71 4.81 10.62
C GLY A 16 -4.40 5.44 9.26
N SER A 17 -3.84 4.68 8.31
CA SER A 17 -3.60 5.14 6.95
C SER A 17 -4.88 5.46 6.21
N SER A 18 -4.83 6.53 5.42
CA SER A 18 -5.90 7.01 4.56
C SER A 18 -5.40 7.22 3.13
N THR A 19 -6.32 7.40 2.19
CA THR A 19 -5.97 7.76 0.81
C THR A 19 -5.52 9.21 0.69
N LEU A 20 -6.04 10.09 1.57
CA LEU A 20 -5.69 11.50 1.64
C LEU A 20 -5.35 11.96 3.07
N PRO A 21 -4.50 13.00 3.21
CA PRO A 21 -3.68 13.64 2.17
C PRO A 21 -2.56 12.72 1.64
N LYS A 22 -2.14 12.88 0.37
CA LYS A 22 -1.20 11.95 -0.29
C LYS A 22 0.24 11.98 0.25
N TYR A 23 0.71 13.16 0.66
CA TYR A 23 2.12 13.40 0.97
C TYR A 23 2.34 13.58 2.46
N VAL A 24 1.70 12.73 3.25
CA VAL A 24 1.98 12.59 4.69
C VAL A 24 2.53 11.20 4.95
N PRO A 25 3.27 11.01 6.05
CA PRO A 25 3.74 9.69 6.44
C PRO A 25 2.59 8.68 6.42
N PHE A 26 2.86 7.50 5.86
CA PHE A 26 1.96 6.35 5.88
C PHE A 26 0.65 6.48 5.09
N SER A 27 0.47 7.46 4.19
CA SER A 27 -0.67 7.44 3.25
C SER A 27 -0.59 6.23 2.30
N LEU A 28 -1.71 5.85 1.65
CA LEU A 28 -1.73 4.78 0.65
C LEU A 28 -0.64 4.97 -0.43
N ASN A 29 -0.46 6.19 -0.91
CA ASN A 29 0.58 6.54 -1.88
C ASN A 29 1.99 6.20 -1.35
N ILE A 30 2.28 6.52 -0.09
CA ILE A 30 3.56 6.15 0.52
C ILE A 30 3.71 4.63 0.63
N GLN A 31 2.66 3.91 1.02
CA GLN A 31 2.70 2.44 1.12
C GLN A 31 3.02 1.79 -0.23
N VAL A 32 2.41 2.27 -1.33
CA VAL A 32 2.71 1.76 -2.67
C VAL A 32 4.14 2.10 -3.10
N MET A 33 4.62 3.32 -2.85
CA MET A 33 6.01 3.67 -3.16
C MET A 33 7.01 2.79 -2.39
N GLN A 34 6.73 2.46 -1.13
CA GLN A 34 7.54 1.54 -0.34
C GLN A 34 7.54 0.13 -0.95
N PHE A 35 6.38 -0.37 -1.38
CA PHE A 35 6.28 -1.64 -2.09
C PHE A 35 7.06 -1.63 -3.42
N GLN A 36 6.95 -0.56 -4.21
CA GLN A 36 7.68 -0.42 -5.48
C GLN A 36 9.19 -0.42 -5.24
N HIS A 37 9.67 0.29 -4.22
CA HIS A 37 11.08 0.28 -3.84
C HIS A 37 11.54 -1.14 -3.42
N PHE A 38 10.75 -1.82 -2.58
CA PHE A 38 11.01 -3.20 -2.19
C PHE A 38 11.07 -4.14 -3.41
N LYS A 39 10.10 -4.04 -4.32
CA LYS A 39 10.03 -4.84 -5.54
C LYS A 39 11.28 -4.66 -6.39
N ALA A 40 11.69 -3.42 -6.64
CA ALA A 40 12.88 -3.10 -7.41
C ALA A 40 14.15 -3.68 -6.76
N ARG A 41 14.31 -3.49 -5.44
CA ARG A 41 15.47 -4.01 -4.71
C ARG A 41 15.49 -5.55 -4.66
N SER A 42 14.34 -6.18 -4.52
CA SER A 42 14.22 -7.64 -4.53
C SER A 42 14.65 -8.22 -5.89
N LEU A 43 14.18 -7.62 -6.99
CA LEU A 43 14.59 -8.05 -8.34
C LEU A 43 16.09 -7.86 -8.56
N GLU A 44 16.66 -6.71 -8.17
CA GLU A 44 18.11 -6.47 -8.26
C GLU A 44 18.89 -7.55 -7.51
N LEU A 45 18.52 -7.83 -6.26
CA LEU A 45 19.19 -8.85 -5.44
C LEU A 45 19.04 -10.26 -6.03
N ALA A 46 17.88 -10.58 -6.60
CA ALA A 46 17.65 -11.87 -7.24
C ALA A 46 18.63 -12.13 -8.40
N THR A 47 19.03 -11.10 -9.16
CA THR A 47 20.04 -11.23 -10.23
C THR A 47 21.45 -11.54 -9.72
N THR A 48 21.75 -11.18 -8.46
CA THR A 48 23.07 -11.42 -7.84
C THR A 48 23.21 -12.81 -7.22
N GLY A 49 22.19 -13.66 -7.31
CA GLY A 49 22.16 -14.98 -6.67
C GLY A 49 21.90 -14.92 -5.16
N ALA A 50 21.38 -13.80 -4.65
CA ALA A 50 20.97 -13.69 -3.26
C ALA A 50 19.83 -14.67 -2.97
N LYS A 51 20.10 -15.70 -2.15
CA LYS A 51 19.13 -16.76 -1.80
C LYS A 51 17.85 -16.27 -1.11
N ASN A 52 17.82 -15.01 -0.67
CA ASN A 52 16.76 -14.46 0.16
C ASN A 52 15.91 -13.39 -0.56
N ALA A 53 16.03 -13.27 -1.89
CA ALA A 53 15.25 -12.28 -2.66
C ALA A 53 14.10 -12.95 -3.43
N ILE A 54 12.93 -12.28 -3.47
CA ILE A 54 11.81 -12.69 -4.33
C ILE A 54 12.17 -12.34 -5.77
N ASN A 55 12.15 -13.33 -6.65
CA ASN A 55 12.41 -13.18 -8.08
C ASN A 55 11.14 -12.74 -8.84
N ASP A 56 11.28 -12.55 -10.16
CA ASP A 56 10.17 -12.12 -11.02
C ASP A 56 8.97 -13.09 -10.99
N GLU A 57 9.23 -14.40 -11.05
CA GLU A 57 8.18 -15.41 -10.97
C GLU A 57 7.42 -15.34 -9.64
N GLY A 58 8.14 -15.21 -8.52
CA GLY A 58 7.55 -15.04 -7.20
C GLY A 58 6.66 -13.79 -7.12
N LEU A 59 7.09 -12.68 -7.71
CA LEU A 59 6.29 -11.45 -7.77
C LEU A 59 5.06 -11.59 -8.69
N ARG A 60 5.16 -12.29 -9.81
CA ARG A 60 4.04 -12.52 -10.74
C ARG A 60 2.96 -13.42 -10.15
N ASN A 61 3.36 -14.39 -9.32
CA ASN A 61 2.46 -15.36 -8.70
C ASN A 61 2.01 -14.97 -7.28
N ALA A 62 2.49 -13.83 -6.75
CA ALA A 62 2.12 -13.36 -5.42
C ALA A 62 0.66 -12.91 -5.34
N LEU A 63 0.08 -13.04 -4.14
CA LEU A 63 -1.22 -12.46 -3.80
C LEU A 63 -1.01 -11.01 -3.32
N TYR A 64 -1.70 -10.07 -3.94
CA TYR A 64 -1.70 -8.66 -3.56
C TYR A 64 -3.02 -8.30 -2.86
N LEU A 65 -2.93 -7.67 -1.70
CA LEU A 65 -4.06 -7.23 -0.90
C LEU A 65 -3.91 -5.76 -0.53
N ILE A 66 -4.98 -4.99 -0.66
CA ILE A 66 -5.09 -3.60 -0.21
C ILE A 66 -6.38 -3.50 0.61
N ASP A 67 -6.26 -2.98 1.82
CA ASP A 67 -7.38 -2.64 2.70
C ASP A 67 -7.24 -1.18 3.14
N ILE A 68 -8.10 -0.31 2.63
CA ILE A 68 -7.97 1.14 2.77
C ILE A 68 -9.32 1.84 2.56
N GLY A 69 -9.43 3.08 3.04
CA GLY A 69 -10.60 3.94 2.87
C GLY A 69 -11.48 4.07 4.11
N GLN A 70 -11.43 3.12 5.04
CA GLN A 70 -12.20 3.18 6.28
C GLN A 70 -11.79 4.37 7.15
N ASN A 71 -10.48 4.66 7.22
CA ASN A 71 -9.97 5.81 7.96
C ASN A 71 -10.35 7.14 7.29
N ASP A 72 -10.44 7.20 5.96
CA ASP A 72 -10.95 8.39 5.24
C ASP A 72 -12.40 8.70 5.63
N LEU A 73 -13.25 7.67 5.75
CA LEU A 73 -14.64 7.81 6.17
C LEU A 73 -14.75 8.14 7.67
N ALA A 74 -14.00 7.44 8.52
CA ALA A 74 -14.00 7.66 9.96
C ALA A 74 -13.54 9.09 10.31
N ASP A 75 -12.42 9.55 9.74
CA ASP A 75 -11.93 10.92 9.92
C ASP A 75 -12.93 11.98 9.42
N SER A 76 -13.67 11.68 8.35
CA SER A 76 -14.72 12.57 7.87
C SER A 76 -15.86 12.72 8.88
N PHE A 77 -16.25 11.64 9.55
CA PHE A 77 -17.25 11.69 10.62
C PHE A 77 -16.72 12.37 11.89
N THR A 78 -15.46 12.13 12.29
CA THR A 78 -14.88 12.80 13.47
C THR A 78 -14.78 14.32 13.28
N LYS A 79 -14.69 14.79 12.03
CA LYS A 79 -14.78 16.20 11.65
C LYS A 79 -16.20 16.77 11.61
N GLY A 80 -17.22 16.01 12.01
CA GLY A 80 -18.60 16.47 12.13
C GLY A 80 -19.38 16.52 10.80
N LEU A 81 -18.91 15.85 9.75
CA LEU A 81 -19.65 15.76 8.49
C LEU A 81 -20.88 14.86 8.63
N SER A 82 -21.98 15.25 8.00
CA SER A 82 -23.18 14.40 7.90
C SER A 82 -22.95 13.17 7.03
N TYR A 83 -23.78 12.13 7.20
CA TYR A 83 -23.75 10.93 6.37
C TYR A 83 -23.76 11.22 4.85
N VAL A 84 -24.58 12.18 4.42
CA VAL A 84 -24.67 12.59 3.01
C VAL A 84 -23.36 13.25 2.54
N GLN A 85 -22.71 14.04 3.39
CA GLN A 85 -21.41 14.63 3.07
C GLN A 85 -20.29 13.59 3.04
N VAL A 86 -20.30 12.61 3.94
CA VAL A 86 -19.28 11.54 3.97
C VAL A 86 -19.41 10.62 2.76
N THR A 87 -20.62 10.15 2.44
CA THR A 87 -20.86 9.27 1.27
C THR A 87 -20.49 9.94 -0.05
N LYS A 88 -20.65 11.26 -0.17
CA LYS A 88 -20.17 12.04 -1.34
C LYS A 88 -18.65 12.01 -1.54
N ARG A 89 -17.86 11.62 -0.53
CA ARG A 89 -16.39 11.52 -0.62
C ARG A 89 -15.90 10.17 -1.15
N ILE A 90 -16.74 9.14 -1.16
CA ILE A 90 -16.38 7.78 -1.60
C ILE A 90 -15.78 7.78 -3.02
N PRO A 91 -16.34 8.49 -4.02
CA PRO A 91 -15.73 8.54 -5.35
C PRO A 91 -14.30 9.09 -5.36
N THR A 92 -13.99 10.07 -4.50
CA THR A 92 -12.62 10.58 -4.35
C THR A 92 -11.70 9.53 -3.74
N VAL A 93 -12.13 8.82 -2.70
CA VAL A 93 -11.35 7.72 -2.09
C VAL A 93 -11.04 6.65 -3.14
N ILE A 94 -12.03 6.24 -3.95
CA ILE A 94 -11.84 5.27 -5.04
C ILE A 94 -10.84 5.80 -6.07
N THR A 95 -10.99 7.06 -6.49
CA THR A 95 -10.05 7.70 -7.44
C THR A 95 -8.62 7.67 -6.92
N GLU A 96 -8.42 7.88 -5.61
CA GLU A 96 -7.08 7.84 -5.04
C GLU A 96 -6.51 6.44 -4.86
N ILE A 97 -7.36 5.43 -4.64
CA ILE A 97 -6.96 4.04 -4.72
C ILE A 97 -6.48 3.73 -6.15
N GLU A 98 -7.29 4.07 -7.16
CA GLU A 98 -6.93 3.85 -8.57
C GLU A 98 -5.62 4.55 -8.95
N ASN A 99 -5.42 5.79 -8.51
CA ASN A 99 -4.20 6.54 -8.80
C ASN A 99 -2.96 5.94 -8.14
N ALA A 100 -3.11 5.36 -6.95
CA ALA A 100 -1.98 4.75 -6.25
C ALA A 100 -1.59 3.39 -6.85
N VAL A 101 -2.55 2.62 -7.39
CA VAL A 101 -2.30 1.26 -7.90
C VAL A 101 -2.04 1.16 -9.40
N LYS A 102 -2.30 2.22 -10.16
CA LYS A 102 -1.96 2.32 -11.58
C LYS A 102 -0.45 2.21 -11.80
#